data_AF-A0A800IG49-F1
#
_entry.id   AF-A0A800IG49-F1
#
_cell.length_a   1.000
_cell.length_b   1.000
_cell.length_c   1.000
_cell.angle_alpha   90.00
_cell.angle_beta   90.00
_cell.angle_gamma   90.00
#
_symmetry.space_group_name_H-M   'P 1'
#
loop_
_entity.id
_entity.type
_entity.pdbx_description
1 polymer ?
#
loop_
_entity_poly.entity_id
_entity_poly.type
_entity_poly.pdbx_seq_one_letter_code
_entity_poly.pdbx_strand_id
1 'polypeptide(L)' 'GDGNYGTYGPRTGLHAVSLSITRPETGKRLTFETPMPANMMDLLQ' A
#
# COMPACT_ATOMS: atom_id res chain seq x y z
N GLY A 1 1.39 5.13 -14.29
CA GLY A 1 0.40 4.10 -13.96
C GLY A 1 -0.97 4.68 -13.66
N ASP A 2 -1.05 5.86 -13.04
CA ASP A 2 -2.31 6.53 -12.79
C ASP A 2 -2.83 7.20 -14.08
N GLY A 3 -3.96 6.72 -14.61
CA GLY A 3 -4.57 7.27 -15.82
C GLY A 3 -5.29 8.61 -15.64
N ASN A 4 -5.53 9.06 -14.40
CA ASN A 4 -6.17 10.34 -14.12
C ASN A 4 -5.16 11.48 -13.95
N TYR A 5 -3.98 11.19 -13.39
CA TYR A 5 -3.00 12.20 -13.01
C TYR A 5 -1.60 11.98 -13.59
N GLY A 6 -1.39 10.92 -14.37
CA GLY A 6 -0.10 10.62 -14.98
C GLY A 6 -0.23 9.83 -16.28
N THR A 7 0.87 9.22 -16.70
CA THR A 7 0.88 8.34 -17.87
C THR A 7 0.16 7.04 -17.54
N TYR A 8 -0.75 6.62 -18.42
CA TYR A 8 -1.40 5.31 -18.34
C TYR A 8 -0.35 4.19 -18.20
N GLY A 9 -0.65 3.21 -17.35
CA GLY A 9 0.17 2.01 -17.21
C GLY A 9 -0.68 0.84 -16.71
N PRO A 10 -0.11 -0.37 -16.65
CA PRO A 10 -0.87 -1.58 -16.31
C PRO A 10 -1.46 -1.58 -14.90
N ARG A 11 -0.91 -0.75 -13.99
CA ARG A 11 -1.46 -0.49 -12.66
C ARG A 11 -0.93 0.83 -12.07
N THR A 12 -1.58 1.32 -11.02
CA THR A 12 -1.08 2.40 -10.17
C THR A 12 0.10 1.89 -9.32
N GLY A 13 1.18 2.68 -9.26
CA GLY A 13 2.32 2.42 -8.36
C GLY A 13 2.01 2.80 -6.91
N LEU A 14 0.94 2.24 -6.34
CA LEU A 14 0.46 2.54 -5.00
C LEU A 14 0.29 1.25 -4.21
N HIS A 15 0.92 1.18 -3.03
CA HIS A 15 0.79 0.07 -2.09
C HIS A 15 0.74 0.60 -0.66
N ALA A 16 -0.27 0.18 0.09
CA ALA A 16 -0.38 0.51 1.51
C ALA A 16 0.48 -0.47 2.32
N VAL A 17 1.67 -0.03 2.73
CA VAL A 17 2.63 -0.88 3.45
C VAL A 17 2.12 -1.27 4.83
N SER A 18 1.47 -0.35 5.54
CA SER A 18 0.96 -0.58 6.89
C SER A 18 -0.42 0.03 7.13
N LEU A 19 -1.20 -0.65 7.97
CA LEU A 19 -2.47 -0.17 8.50
C LEU A 19 -2.41 -0.19 10.01
N SER A 20 -2.69 0.95 10.65
CA SER A 20 -2.74 1.04 12.10
C SER A 20 -4.09 1.57 12.57
N ILE A 21 -4.79 0.77 13.37
CA ILE A 21 -6.14 1.06 13.88
C ILE A 21 -6.20 0.91 15.40
N THR A 22 -7.18 1.55 16.02
CA THR A 22 -7.51 1.33 17.43
C THR A 22 -8.61 0.27 17.49
N ARG A 23 -8.35 -0.86 18.15
CA ARG A 23 -9.34 -1.91 18.35
C ARG A 23 -10.52 -1.37 19.16
N PRO A 24 -11.75 -1.35 18.64
CA PRO A 24 -12.88 -0.69 19.29
C PRO A 24 -13.18 -1.22 20.69
N GLU A 25 -13.09 -2.55 20.89
CA GLU A 25 -13.50 -3.17 22.15
C GLU A 25 -12.48 -2.99 23.28
N THR A 26 -11.20 -2.80 22.96
CA THR A 26 -10.13 -2.75 23.97
C THR A 26 -9.31 -1.47 23.96
N GLY A 27 -9.55 -0.56 23.01
CA GLY A 27 -8.75 0.66 22.84
C GLY A 27 -7.29 0.42 22.47
N LYS A 28 -6.89 -0.84 22.23
CA LYS A 28 -5.51 -1.22 21.93
C LYS A 28 -5.17 -0.85 20.48
N ARG A 29 -4.01 -0.23 20.26
CA ARG A 29 -3.44 0.00 18.93
C ARG A 29 -3.05 -1.34 18.30
N LEU A 30 -3.53 -1.61 17.09
CA LEU A 30 -3.13 -2.73 16.26
C LEU A 30 -2.45 -2.19 15.01
N THR A 31 -1.37 -2.84 14.59
CA THR A 31 -0.64 -2.54 13.36
C THR A 31 -0.53 -3.80 12.54
N PHE A 32 -0.84 -3.69 11.25
CA PHE A 32 -0.72 -4.74 10.26
C PHE A 32 0.21 -4.24 9.17
N GLU A 33 1.15 -5.07 8.75
CA GLU A 33 2.10 -4.77 7.68
C GLU A 33 1.99 -5.80 6.57
N THR A 34 2.19 -5.36 5.33
CA THR A 34 2.25 -6.25 4.18
C THR A 34 3.49 -5.94 3.35
N PRO A 35 4.28 -6.97 2.96
CA PRO A 35 5.47 -6.74 2.15
C PRO A 35 5.07 -6.17 0.79
N MET A 36 5.96 -5.36 0.22
CA MET A 36 5.76 -4.82 -1.11
C MET A 36 5.74 -5.96 -2.15
N PRO A 37 4.75 -5.98 -3.07
CA PRO A 37 4.71 -7.00 -4.13
C PRO A 37 5.98 -6.97 -4.99
N ALA A 38 6.49 -8.14 -5.38
CA ALA A 38 7.74 -8.26 -6.16
C ALA A 38 7.71 -7.39 -7.44
N ASN A 39 6.60 -7.44 -8.19
CA ASN A 39 6.39 -6.62 -9.38
C ASN A 39 6.31 -5.10 -9.12
N MET A 40 6.24 -4.68 -7.85
CA MET A 40 6.37 -3.27 -7.47
C MET A 40 7.82 -2.91 -7.15
N MET A 41 8.55 -3.84 -6.54
CA MET A 41 9.98 -3.67 -6.26
C MET A 41 10.78 -3.50 -7.55
N ASP A 42 10.36 -4.15 -8.64
CA ASP A 42 10.95 -3.99 -9.97
C ASP A 42 10.86 -2.54 -10.51
N LEU A 43 9.95 -1.70 -9.98
CA LEU A 43 9.83 -0.29 -10.36
C LEU A 43 10.86 0.62 -9.67
N LEU A 44 11.57 0.11 -8.66
CA LEU A 44 12.50 0.88 -7.83
C LEU A 44 13.98 0.66 -8.21
N GLN A 45 14.23 -0.20 -9.21
CA GLN A 45 15.56 -0.52 -9.73
C GLN A 45 15.95 0.44 -10.86
#